data_AF-A0A7C6X7D2-F1
#
_entry.id   AF-A0A7C6X7D2-F1
#
_cell.length_a   1.000
_cell.length_b   1.000
_cell.length_c   1.000
_cell.angle_alpha   90.00
_cell.angle_beta   90.00
_cell.angle_gamma   90.00
#
_symmetry.space_group_name_H-M   'P 1'
#
loop_
_entity.id
_entity.type
_entity.pdbx_description
1 polymer ?
#
loop_
_entity_poly.entity_id
_entity_poly.type
_entity_poly.pdbx_seq_one_letter_code
_entity_poly.pdbx_strand_id
1 'polypeptide(L)'
;MSVNRGSNRKDGSKSSPLKDLQKAIDVAPEGAVIHVAEGNYLGYLDQGWVKVDKYVSIVGGYSDDFSQRDPLKFRTTIRPGVEQIMTSGNQGLMDIRVVGKRDGVVLIDGIVFDRGQINRYVAPLYDNPVAAAPEGTETGRIVVVGESPTAPVLEPVGMTSAFQLISGEAEGNITIRNSLFLNGYHFGIQMVVKGGHLDVYNNVFVANRMAASEVRGGLGQPNTSSIAFHNNTVLFTWSRTKSMEDMGFGFRYMTGIDADVYNNIFGTSNYGALDRSYVDSDKSKEAKRVTSAWDNLFFANRNGDLVLPSGGGGWTYVLAKNFEDVDQLTQYENNREMNEAEVNAISQKIDAPYLKGFIEITGSQTASFNPNSSINQFRSALGMNMQGSETVRVSMYGNRYPYEKAFELFGAIEGYGAQAIK
;
A
#
# COMPACT_ATOMS: atom_id res chain seq x y z
N MET A 1 -19.72 -13.53 -11.60
CA MET A 1 -18.60 -14.10 -12.40
C MET A 1 -17.79 -15.06 -11.54
N SER A 2 -17.19 -16.12 -12.10
CA SER A 2 -16.45 -17.16 -11.36
C SER A 2 -15.33 -17.74 -12.24
N VAL A 3 -14.10 -17.78 -11.73
CA VAL A 3 -12.95 -18.36 -12.45
C VAL A 3 -13.07 -19.88 -12.64
N ASN A 4 -13.74 -20.56 -11.70
CA ASN A 4 -13.83 -22.03 -11.68
C ASN A 4 -14.97 -22.57 -12.55
N ARG A 5 -16.12 -21.89 -12.58
CA ARG A 5 -17.34 -22.34 -13.27
C ARG A 5 -17.69 -21.53 -14.52
N GLY A 6 -17.00 -20.40 -14.69
CA GLY A 6 -17.28 -19.45 -15.74
C GLY A 6 -16.72 -19.84 -17.11
N SER A 7 -17.24 -19.17 -18.13
CA SER A 7 -16.66 -19.17 -19.47
C SER A 7 -16.86 -17.80 -20.11
N ASN A 8 -15.84 -17.28 -20.79
CA ASN A 8 -15.91 -15.97 -21.44
C ASN A 8 -16.86 -15.94 -22.66
N ARG A 9 -17.46 -17.08 -23.02
CA ARG A 9 -18.51 -17.19 -24.05
C ARG A 9 -19.93 -17.14 -23.48
N LYS A 10 -20.08 -17.09 -22.15
CA LYS A 10 -21.39 -17.05 -21.46
C LYS A 10 -21.89 -15.61 -21.27
N ASP A 11 -23.13 -15.47 -20.79
CA ASP A 11 -23.82 -14.19 -20.65
C ASP A 11 -23.51 -13.41 -19.35
N GLY A 12 -22.84 -14.03 -18.38
CA GLY A 12 -22.47 -13.39 -17.12
C GLY A 12 -23.52 -13.47 -16.02
N SER A 13 -24.64 -14.16 -16.26
CA SER A 13 -25.65 -14.46 -15.24
C SER A 13 -25.13 -15.42 -14.15
N LYS A 14 -25.86 -15.56 -13.05
CA LYS A 14 -25.50 -16.48 -11.95
C LYS A 14 -25.43 -17.95 -12.42
N SER A 15 -26.31 -18.38 -13.32
CA SER A 15 -26.30 -19.74 -13.88
C SER A 15 -25.24 -19.92 -14.98
N SER A 16 -24.85 -18.83 -15.65
CA SER A 16 -23.88 -18.83 -16.74
C SER A 16 -22.81 -17.73 -16.54
N PRO A 17 -21.95 -17.84 -15.50
CA PRO A 17 -21.02 -16.77 -15.16
C PRO A 17 -19.90 -16.61 -16.20
N LEU A 18 -19.39 -15.39 -16.32
CA LEU A 18 -18.12 -15.10 -17.00
C LEU A 18 -16.94 -15.61 -16.16
N LYS A 19 -15.84 -15.99 -16.83
CA LYS A 19 -14.62 -16.51 -16.18
C LYS A 19 -13.67 -15.38 -15.78
N ASP A 20 -13.42 -14.47 -16.71
CA ASP A 20 -12.43 -13.41 -16.57
C ASP A 20 -13.06 -12.10 -16.06
N LEU A 21 -12.37 -11.44 -15.12
CA LEU A 21 -12.82 -10.18 -14.53
C LEU A 21 -12.70 -9.03 -15.52
N GLN A 22 -11.65 -8.97 -16.36
CA GLN A 22 -11.57 -7.92 -17.37
C GLN A 22 -12.73 -8.03 -18.34
N LYS A 23 -13.04 -9.25 -18.82
CA LYS A 23 -14.19 -9.49 -19.68
C LYS A 23 -15.51 -9.08 -19.02
N ALA A 24 -15.69 -9.36 -17.73
CA ALA A 24 -16.88 -8.95 -16.98
C ALA A 24 -17.02 -7.43 -16.91
N ILE A 25 -15.92 -6.72 -16.66
CA ILE A 25 -15.88 -5.25 -16.71
C ILE A 25 -16.26 -4.79 -18.10
N ASP A 26 -15.62 -5.29 -19.17
CA ASP A 26 -15.82 -4.83 -20.55
C ASP A 26 -17.28 -4.91 -21.02
N VAL A 27 -18.02 -5.96 -20.63
CA VAL A 27 -19.40 -6.17 -21.08
C VAL A 27 -20.46 -5.55 -20.16
N ALA A 28 -20.13 -5.29 -18.90
CA ALA A 28 -21.08 -4.71 -17.95
C ALA A 28 -21.48 -3.29 -18.38
N PRO A 29 -22.78 -2.93 -18.36
CA PRO A 29 -23.16 -1.52 -18.53
C PRO A 29 -22.66 -0.69 -17.34
N GLU A 30 -22.52 0.62 -17.54
CA GLU A 30 -22.25 1.51 -16.41
C GLU A 30 -23.36 1.44 -15.35
N GLY A 31 -22.99 1.62 -14.09
CA GLY A 31 -23.85 1.43 -12.92
C GLY A 31 -24.03 -0.03 -12.52
N ALA A 32 -23.51 -1.00 -13.28
CA ALA A 32 -23.65 -2.41 -12.94
C ALA A 32 -22.84 -2.82 -11.69
N VAL A 33 -23.31 -3.87 -11.03
CA VAL A 33 -22.61 -4.57 -9.95
C VAL A 33 -22.15 -5.93 -10.44
N ILE A 34 -20.84 -6.16 -10.41
CA ILE A 34 -20.18 -7.41 -10.74
C ILE A 34 -19.92 -8.16 -9.43
N HIS A 35 -20.70 -9.20 -9.18
CA HIS A 35 -20.47 -10.13 -8.08
C HIS A 35 -19.39 -11.14 -8.46
N VAL A 36 -18.35 -11.27 -7.64
CA VAL A 36 -17.17 -12.09 -7.93
C VAL A 36 -17.06 -13.21 -6.91
N ALA A 37 -17.04 -14.45 -7.40
CA ALA A 37 -16.81 -15.63 -6.58
C ALA A 37 -15.36 -15.68 -6.08
N GLU A 38 -15.11 -16.54 -5.10
CA GLU A 38 -13.76 -16.92 -4.68
C GLU A 38 -12.89 -17.37 -5.85
N GLY A 39 -11.59 -17.10 -5.76
CA GLY A 39 -10.62 -17.42 -6.80
C GLY A 39 -9.66 -16.27 -7.11
N ASN A 40 -8.68 -16.56 -7.97
CA ASN A 40 -7.65 -15.61 -8.39
C ASN A 40 -7.96 -15.07 -9.79
N TYR A 41 -8.05 -13.75 -9.92
CA TYR A 41 -8.49 -13.06 -11.12
C TYR A 41 -7.38 -12.18 -11.67
N LEU A 42 -6.63 -12.72 -12.65
CA LEU A 42 -5.44 -12.11 -13.21
C LEU A 42 -5.71 -11.23 -14.45
N GLY A 43 -6.99 -10.98 -14.74
CA GLY A 43 -7.44 -10.16 -15.86
C GLY A 43 -7.24 -10.81 -17.23
N TYR A 44 -7.28 -9.99 -18.27
CA TYR A 44 -7.30 -10.46 -19.65
C TYR A 44 -6.11 -11.37 -19.96
N LEU A 45 -6.41 -12.64 -20.28
CA LEU A 45 -5.40 -13.68 -20.56
C LEU A 45 -4.36 -13.83 -19.45
N ASP A 46 -4.78 -13.68 -18.19
CA ASP A 46 -3.95 -13.85 -17.01
C ASP A 46 -2.71 -12.95 -16.99
N GLN A 47 -2.82 -11.71 -17.50
CA GLN A 47 -1.71 -10.74 -17.52
C GLN A 47 -1.25 -10.25 -16.14
N GLY A 48 -2.00 -10.53 -15.08
CA GLY A 48 -1.68 -10.17 -13.70
C GLY A 48 -2.23 -8.81 -13.24
N TRP A 49 -3.15 -8.21 -13.99
CA TRP A 49 -3.75 -6.92 -13.67
C TRP A 49 -5.13 -6.75 -14.31
N VAL A 50 -5.93 -5.82 -13.78
CA VAL A 50 -7.26 -5.46 -14.30
C VAL A 50 -7.41 -3.94 -14.47
N LYS A 51 -8.20 -3.53 -15.46
CA LYS A 51 -8.54 -2.14 -15.73
C LYS A 51 -10.01 -1.88 -15.45
N VAL A 52 -10.30 -0.86 -14.65
CA VAL A 52 -11.64 -0.33 -14.41
C VAL A 52 -11.74 1.02 -15.10
N ASP A 53 -12.30 1.05 -16.31
CA ASP A 53 -12.49 2.28 -17.10
C ASP A 53 -13.96 2.64 -17.33
N LYS A 54 -14.83 2.06 -16.49
CA LYS A 54 -16.27 2.34 -16.42
C LYS A 54 -16.70 2.48 -14.97
N TYR A 55 -17.74 3.26 -14.74
CA TYR A 55 -18.39 3.39 -13.43
C TYR A 55 -19.15 2.10 -13.12
N VAL A 56 -18.48 1.13 -12.51
CA VAL A 56 -19.04 -0.16 -12.12
C VAL A 56 -18.62 -0.51 -10.70
N SER A 57 -19.40 -1.36 -10.06
CA SER A 57 -19.09 -1.91 -8.73
C SER A 57 -18.57 -3.34 -8.86
N ILE A 58 -17.49 -3.68 -8.17
CA ILE A 58 -16.88 -5.01 -8.12
C ILE A 58 -16.95 -5.48 -6.66
N VAL A 59 -17.73 -6.53 -6.42
CA VAL A 59 -18.01 -7.05 -5.08
C VAL A 59 -17.57 -8.50 -5.00
N GLY A 60 -16.41 -8.72 -4.38
CA GLY A 60 -15.85 -10.03 -4.08
C GLY A 60 -16.43 -10.66 -2.82
N GLY A 61 -15.94 -11.86 -2.51
CA GLY A 61 -16.30 -12.58 -1.30
C GLY A 61 -17.42 -13.59 -1.45
N TYR A 62 -17.82 -13.97 -2.68
CA TYR A 62 -18.90 -14.94 -2.87
C TYR A 62 -18.37 -16.37 -2.92
N SER A 63 -19.12 -17.34 -2.36
CA SER A 63 -18.89 -18.75 -2.65
C SER A 63 -18.96 -19.03 -4.16
N ASP A 64 -18.33 -20.10 -4.63
CA ASP A 64 -18.30 -20.43 -6.06
C ASP A 64 -19.70 -20.63 -6.71
N ASP A 65 -20.75 -20.82 -5.90
CA ASP A 65 -22.15 -20.87 -6.33
C ASP A 65 -22.98 -19.62 -6.01
N PHE A 66 -22.35 -18.58 -5.48
CA PHE A 66 -22.98 -17.32 -5.07
C PHE A 66 -24.14 -17.51 -4.10
N SER A 67 -24.16 -18.59 -3.31
CA SER A 67 -25.17 -18.83 -2.28
C SER A 67 -24.85 -18.08 -0.98
N GLN A 68 -23.57 -17.80 -0.74
CA GLN A 68 -23.07 -17.11 0.44
C GLN A 68 -22.10 -16.00 0.04
N ARG A 69 -22.01 -14.97 0.89
CA ARG A 69 -20.97 -13.95 0.81
C ARG A 69 -20.30 -13.79 2.17
N ASP A 70 -18.98 -13.94 2.17
CA ASP A 70 -18.09 -13.71 3.30
C ASP A 70 -16.69 -13.48 2.70
N PRO A 71 -16.21 -12.22 2.60
CA PRO A 71 -14.92 -11.91 1.99
C PRO A 71 -13.70 -12.51 2.71
N LEU A 72 -13.82 -12.86 3.98
CA LEU A 72 -12.72 -13.48 4.74
C LEU A 72 -12.64 -14.99 4.47
N LYS A 73 -13.78 -15.62 4.19
CA LYS A 73 -13.90 -17.05 3.87
C LYS A 73 -13.75 -17.34 2.37
N PHE A 74 -14.52 -16.67 1.51
CA PHE A 74 -14.60 -16.92 0.07
C PHE A 74 -13.76 -15.92 -0.71
N ARG A 75 -12.45 -16.07 -0.62
CA ARG A 75 -11.50 -15.00 -1.00
C ARG A 75 -11.46 -14.76 -2.51
N THR A 76 -11.79 -13.54 -2.91
CA THR A 76 -11.57 -13.03 -4.27
C THR A 76 -10.24 -12.30 -4.32
N THR A 77 -9.30 -12.76 -5.14
CA THR A 77 -7.93 -12.25 -5.12
C THR A 77 -7.43 -11.78 -6.49
N ILE A 78 -6.46 -10.86 -6.47
CA ILE A 78 -5.56 -10.56 -7.58
C ILE A 78 -4.14 -10.77 -7.06
N ARG A 79 -3.58 -11.93 -7.36
CA ARG A 79 -2.29 -12.43 -6.84
C ARG A 79 -1.44 -13.00 -7.97
N PRO A 80 -0.76 -12.14 -8.74
CA PRO A 80 0.14 -12.63 -9.79
C PRO A 80 1.34 -13.36 -9.17
N GLY A 81 1.80 -14.39 -9.87
CA GLY A 81 3.04 -15.09 -9.58
C GLY A 81 4.13 -14.74 -10.60
N VAL A 82 5.23 -15.49 -10.58
CA VAL A 82 6.36 -15.30 -11.50
C VAL A 82 6.00 -15.51 -12.98
N GLU A 83 4.91 -16.23 -13.27
CA GLU A 83 4.38 -16.42 -14.63
C GLU A 83 3.81 -15.12 -15.23
N GLN A 84 3.47 -14.14 -14.39
CA GLN A 84 2.91 -12.84 -14.78
C GLN A 84 3.96 -11.72 -14.75
N ILE A 85 5.26 -12.04 -14.71
CA ILE A 85 6.32 -11.03 -14.81
C ILE A 85 6.22 -10.35 -16.18
N MET A 86 5.89 -9.06 -16.16
CA MET A 86 5.77 -8.24 -17.37
C MET A 86 7.14 -7.76 -17.85
N THR A 87 7.35 -7.76 -19.16
CA THR A 87 8.59 -7.28 -19.79
C THR A 87 8.64 -5.76 -20.01
N SER A 88 7.48 -5.09 -20.03
CA SER A 88 7.35 -3.62 -20.05
C SER A 88 5.90 -3.17 -19.76
N GLY A 89 5.71 -1.94 -19.29
CA GLY A 89 4.40 -1.32 -19.04
C GLY A 89 4.11 -1.06 -17.56
N ASN A 90 3.46 0.07 -17.27
CA ASN A 90 3.13 0.50 -15.91
C ASN A 90 1.71 0.07 -15.56
N GLN A 91 1.55 -0.98 -14.75
CA GLN A 91 0.23 -1.43 -14.31
C GLN A 91 0.23 -1.78 -12.82
N GLY A 92 -0.67 -1.12 -12.07
CA GLY A 92 -1.11 -1.63 -10.77
C GLY A 92 -1.77 -3.00 -10.92
N LEU A 93 -2.07 -3.69 -9.81
CA LEU A 93 -2.91 -4.90 -9.88
C LEU A 93 -4.33 -4.55 -10.35
N MET A 94 -4.81 -3.36 -9.97
CA MET A 94 -6.02 -2.76 -10.51
C MET A 94 -5.74 -1.29 -10.85
N ASP A 95 -6.10 -0.91 -12.07
CA ASP A 95 -5.96 0.46 -12.56
C ASP A 95 -7.35 1.07 -12.78
N ILE A 96 -7.71 2.05 -11.95
CA ILE A 96 -9.04 2.69 -11.98
C ILE A 96 -8.91 4.02 -12.74
N ARG A 97 -9.49 4.08 -13.95
CA ARG A 97 -9.44 5.24 -14.84
C ARG A 97 -10.83 5.64 -15.31
N VAL A 98 -11.55 6.35 -14.46
CA VAL A 98 -12.93 6.82 -14.72
C VAL A 98 -13.00 8.33 -14.57
N VAL A 99 -13.32 9.06 -15.64
CA VAL A 99 -13.39 10.52 -15.61
C VAL A 99 -14.63 11.03 -16.35
N GLY A 100 -15.05 12.26 -16.09
CA GLY A 100 -16.13 12.93 -16.81
C GLY A 100 -17.54 12.74 -16.23
N LYS A 101 -17.69 12.08 -15.08
CA LYS A 101 -19.00 11.94 -14.39
C LYS A 101 -18.84 12.18 -12.89
N ARG A 102 -19.14 13.41 -12.46
CA ARG A 102 -19.01 13.87 -11.06
C ARG A 102 -19.87 13.06 -10.06
N ASP A 103 -20.97 12.49 -10.53
CA ASP A 103 -21.86 11.65 -9.73
C ASP A 103 -21.70 10.15 -10.02
N GLY A 104 -20.74 9.79 -10.86
CA GLY A 104 -20.46 8.40 -11.20
C GLY A 104 -19.98 7.62 -9.98
N VAL A 105 -20.33 6.34 -9.90
CA VAL A 105 -20.02 5.49 -8.73
C VAL A 105 -19.11 4.34 -9.14
N VAL A 106 -18.05 4.14 -8.37
CA VAL A 106 -17.22 2.93 -8.38
C VAL A 106 -17.16 2.37 -6.97
N LEU A 107 -17.40 1.07 -6.81
CA LEU A 107 -17.22 0.38 -5.55
C LEU A 107 -16.27 -0.80 -5.77
N ILE A 108 -15.24 -0.89 -4.94
CA ILE A 108 -14.36 -2.06 -4.82
C ILE A 108 -14.56 -2.61 -3.41
N ASP A 109 -15.13 -3.81 -3.29
CA ASP A 109 -15.53 -4.39 -2.01
C ASP A 109 -15.10 -5.85 -1.89
N GLY A 110 -14.27 -6.18 -0.89
CA GLY A 110 -13.94 -7.58 -0.59
C GLY A 110 -12.91 -8.19 -1.53
N ILE A 111 -11.92 -7.42 -1.99
CA ILE A 111 -10.86 -7.89 -2.91
C ILE A 111 -9.52 -7.93 -2.19
N VAL A 112 -8.75 -8.99 -2.44
CA VAL A 112 -7.38 -9.15 -1.93
C VAL A 112 -6.38 -8.81 -3.03
N PHE A 113 -5.54 -7.81 -2.78
CA PHE A 113 -4.45 -7.37 -3.65
C PHE A 113 -3.12 -7.78 -3.00
N ASP A 114 -2.40 -8.73 -3.61
CA ASP A 114 -1.12 -9.18 -3.05
C ASP A 114 -0.07 -9.42 -4.14
N ARG A 115 1.08 -8.75 -4.01
CA ARG A 115 2.25 -8.90 -4.92
C ARG A 115 3.34 -9.80 -4.36
N GLY A 116 3.16 -10.41 -3.19
CA GLY A 116 4.19 -11.17 -2.50
C GLY A 116 4.74 -12.36 -3.30
N GLN A 117 3.98 -12.92 -4.25
CA GLN A 117 4.44 -14.04 -5.08
C GLN A 117 5.20 -13.61 -6.35
N ILE A 118 4.99 -12.37 -6.82
CA ILE A 118 5.66 -11.84 -8.01
C ILE A 118 6.87 -10.98 -7.65
N ASN A 119 6.94 -10.41 -6.45
CA ASN A 119 8.07 -9.60 -5.99
C ASN A 119 9.37 -10.42 -5.92
N ARG A 120 10.50 -9.76 -6.18
CA ARG A 120 11.84 -10.36 -6.01
C ARG A 120 12.35 -10.17 -4.59
N TYR A 121 12.76 -11.26 -3.96
CA TYR A 121 13.32 -11.28 -2.61
C TYR A 121 14.72 -11.89 -2.58
N VAL A 122 15.52 -11.49 -1.60
CA VAL A 122 16.70 -12.26 -1.18
C VAL A 122 16.21 -13.59 -0.57
N ALA A 123 17.00 -14.65 -0.69
CA ALA A 123 16.73 -15.89 0.03
C ALA A 123 16.66 -15.65 1.56
N PRO A 124 15.88 -16.43 2.33
CA PRO A 124 15.80 -16.30 3.78
C PRO A 124 17.09 -16.84 4.43
N LEU A 125 18.12 -15.99 4.51
CA LEU A 125 19.43 -16.36 5.04
C LEU A 125 19.54 -15.83 6.48
N TYR A 126 19.44 -16.69 7.49
CA TYR A 126 19.40 -16.24 8.89
C TYR A 126 20.79 -15.92 9.46
N ASP A 127 21.81 -16.70 9.10
CA ASP A 127 23.17 -16.55 9.61
C ASP A 127 24.08 -15.70 8.71
N ASN A 128 23.51 -14.94 7.76
CA ASN A 128 24.30 -14.21 6.77
C ASN A 128 24.63 -12.78 7.27
N PRO A 129 25.92 -12.40 7.40
CA PRO A 129 26.28 -11.09 7.94
C PRO A 129 25.93 -9.90 7.04
N VAL A 130 25.58 -10.14 5.77
CA VAL A 130 25.30 -9.12 4.74
C VAL A 130 23.80 -9.00 4.45
N ALA A 131 23.07 -10.12 4.50
CA ALA A 131 21.67 -10.20 4.09
C ALA A 131 20.83 -11.05 5.05
N ALA A 132 21.12 -10.95 6.35
CA ALA A 132 20.35 -11.60 7.40
C ALA A 132 18.84 -11.32 7.22
N ALA A 133 18.03 -12.36 7.33
CA ALA A 133 16.59 -12.25 7.51
C ALA A 133 16.26 -12.55 8.99
N PRO A 134 15.18 -12.00 9.56
CA PRO A 134 14.71 -12.44 10.86
C PRO A 134 14.27 -13.91 10.80
N GLU A 135 14.68 -14.69 11.78
CA GLU A 135 14.32 -16.12 11.88
C GLU A 135 12.79 -16.28 11.86
N GLY A 136 12.28 -17.19 11.04
CA GLY A 136 10.85 -17.48 10.89
C GLY A 136 10.11 -16.65 9.83
N THR A 137 10.76 -15.66 9.20
CA THR A 137 10.16 -14.95 8.05
C THR A 137 10.20 -15.78 6.77
N GLU A 138 9.18 -15.67 5.91
CA GLU A 138 9.05 -16.49 4.70
C GLU A 138 10.13 -16.23 3.64
N THR A 139 10.69 -15.03 3.64
CA THR A 139 11.68 -14.58 2.66
C THR A 139 12.74 -13.72 3.34
N GLY A 140 13.87 -13.52 2.68
CA GLY A 140 14.73 -12.39 2.98
C GLY A 140 14.08 -11.06 2.58
N ARG A 141 14.85 -9.98 2.70
CA ARG A 141 14.39 -8.63 2.31
C ARG A 141 13.98 -8.57 0.84
N ILE A 142 13.07 -7.65 0.52
CA ILE A 142 12.75 -7.33 -0.87
C ILE A 142 13.97 -6.72 -1.57
N VAL A 143 14.13 -7.04 -2.87
CA VAL A 143 15.20 -6.50 -3.71
C VAL A 143 14.74 -5.19 -4.34
N VAL A 144 15.56 -4.14 -4.22
CA VAL A 144 15.22 -2.83 -4.81
C VAL A 144 15.41 -2.87 -6.34
N VAL A 145 14.56 -2.19 -7.13
CA VAL A 145 14.71 -2.11 -8.59
C VAL A 145 16.08 -1.52 -8.91
N GLY A 146 16.80 -2.17 -9.82
CA GLY A 146 18.17 -1.80 -10.17
C GLY A 146 19.24 -2.33 -9.19
N GLU A 147 18.85 -2.98 -8.09
CA GLU A 147 19.80 -3.63 -7.19
C GLU A 147 20.26 -4.98 -7.76
N SER A 148 21.58 -5.20 -7.72
CA SER A 148 22.21 -6.51 -7.90
C SER A 148 22.63 -7.06 -6.53
N PRO A 149 21.78 -7.86 -5.86
CA PRO A 149 22.10 -8.37 -4.53
C PRO A 149 23.31 -9.31 -4.61
N THR A 150 24.24 -9.18 -3.66
CA THR A 150 25.41 -10.07 -3.53
C THR A 150 25.05 -11.43 -2.90
N ALA A 151 23.94 -11.47 -2.17
CA ALA A 151 23.39 -12.69 -1.59
C ALA A 151 22.47 -13.42 -2.59
N PRO A 152 22.36 -14.76 -2.50
CA PRO A 152 21.40 -15.52 -3.28
C PRO A 152 19.97 -14.95 -3.19
N VAL A 153 19.28 -14.91 -4.32
CA VAL A 153 17.86 -14.54 -4.38
C VAL A 153 16.98 -15.76 -4.21
N LEU A 154 15.74 -15.55 -3.79
CA LEU A 154 14.74 -16.60 -3.73
C LEU A 154 14.36 -17.06 -5.14
N GLU A 155 14.24 -18.38 -5.34
CA GLU A 155 13.77 -18.99 -6.59
C GLU A 155 12.31 -19.46 -6.47
N PRO A 156 11.49 -19.35 -7.54
CA PRO A 156 11.80 -18.69 -8.82
C PRO A 156 12.01 -17.18 -8.68
N VAL A 157 12.93 -16.60 -9.45
CA VAL A 157 13.23 -15.16 -9.41
C VAL A 157 11.99 -14.32 -9.74
N GLY A 158 11.65 -13.42 -8.82
CA GLY A 158 10.57 -12.44 -9.00
C GLY A 158 10.92 -11.25 -9.91
N MET A 159 9.95 -10.36 -10.11
CA MET A 159 10.05 -9.19 -10.99
C MET A 159 11.09 -8.16 -10.53
N THR A 160 11.66 -7.46 -11.50
CA THR A 160 12.62 -6.36 -11.29
C THR A 160 12.00 -4.98 -11.55
N SER A 161 10.70 -4.86 -11.36
CA SER A 161 9.91 -3.65 -11.59
C SER A 161 9.06 -3.30 -10.36
N ALA A 162 8.61 -2.05 -10.30
CA ALA A 162 7.97 -1.46 -9.13
C ALA A 162 6.63 -0.84 -9.51
N PHE A 163 5.54 -1.41 -9.01
CA PHE A 163 4.19 -0.94 -9.31
C PHE A 163 3.28 -1.01 -8.09
N GLN A 164 2.23 -0.19 -8.11
CA GLN A 164 1.24 -0.08 -7.05
C GLN A 164 0.36 -1.34 -6.97
N LEU A 165 -0.39 -1.48 -5.88
CA LEU A 165 -1.52 -2.42 -5.87
C LEU A 165 -2.71 -1.81 -6.62
N ILE A 166 -3.10 -0.58 -6.27
CA ILE A 166 -4.06 0.22 -7.04
C ILE A 166 -3.39 1.48 -7.56
N SER A 167 -3.55 1.71 -8.87
CA SER A 167 -3.22 2.98 -9.52
C SER A 167 -4.47 3.61 -10.12
N GLY A 168 -4.45 4.91 -10.41
CA GLY A 168 -5.55 5.47 -11.18
C GLY A 168 -5.69 6.98 -11.21
N GLU A 169 -6.68 7.37 -11.99
CA GLU A 169 -7.20 8.73 -12.07
C GLU A 169 -8.73 8.63 -12.12
N ALA A 170 -9.40 9.23 -11.14
CA ALA A 170 -10.84 9.08 -10.97
C ALA A 170 -11.54 10.43 -10.74
N GLU A 171 -12.72 10.61 -11.32
CA GLU A 171 -13.71 11.63 -10.97
C GLU A 171 -14.98 10.90 -10.53
N GLY A 172 -15.68 11.40 -9.53
CA GLY A 172 -16.91 10.77 -9.02
C GLY A 172 -16.84 10.36 -7.55
N ASN A 173 -17.69 9.40 -7.17
CA ASN A 173 -17.74 8.80 -5.85
C ASN A 173 -17.16 7.39 -5.91
N ILE A 174 -15.98 7.21 -5.32
CA ILE A 174 -15.23 5.95 -5.34
C ILE A 174 -15.21 5.42 -3.92
N THR A 175 -15.60 4.17 -3.70
CA THR A 175 -15.49 3.49 -2.42
C THR A 175 -14.59 2.27 -2.54
N ILE A 176 -13.63 2.12 -1.63
CA ILE A 176 -12.76 0.95 -1.52
C ILE A 176 -12.85 0.43 -0.09
N ARG A 177 -13.45 -0.76 0.08
CA ARG A 177 -13.69 -1.30 1.41
C ARG A 177 -13.52 -2.80 1.54
N ASN A 178 -13.44 -3.28 2.77
CA ASN A 178 -13.38 -4.70 3.11
C ASN A 178 -12.24 -5.44 2.39
N SER A 179 -11.19 -4.72 1.99
CA SER A 179 -10.16 -5.22 1.09
C SER A 179 -8.82 -5.37 1.82
N LEU A 180 -7.96 -6.22 1.27
CA LEU A 180 -6.61 -6.49 1.80
C LEU A 180 -5.56 -6.04 0.80
N PHE A 181 -4.63 -5.20 1.24
CA PHE A 181 -3.51 -4.64 0.48
C PHE A 181 -2.19 -5.16 1.06
N LEU A 182 -1.61 -6.15 0.41
CA LEU A 182 -0.54 -6.95 1.00
C LEU A 182 0.71 -6.99 0.11
N ASN A 183 1.88 -6.91 0.74
CA ASN A 183 3.19 -7.06 0.09
C ASN A 183 3.36 -6.16 -1.14
N GLY A 184 2.84 -4.94 -1.11
CA GLY A 184 3.02 -3.96 -2.19
C GLY A 184 4.50 -3.59 -2.36
N TYR A 185 5.03 -3.74 -3.57
CA TYR A 185 6.38 -3.27 -3.90
C TYR A 185 6.49 -1.74 -3.84
N HIS A 186 5.40 -1.09 -4.23
CA HIS A 186 5.22 0.36 -4.24
C HIS A 186 4.00 0.68 -3.36
N PHE A 187 3.32 1.80 -3.60
CA PHE A 187 2.11 2.19 -2.86
C PHE A 187 1.02 1.10 -2.85
N GLY A 188 0.29 0.99 -1.73
CA GLY A 188 -0.97 0.25 -1.69
C GLY A 188 -1.99 0.89 -2.64
N ILE A 189 -2.34 2.14 -2.40
CA ILE A 189 -3.15 2.97 -3.30
C ILE A 189 -2.34 4.20 -3.70
N GLN A 190 -2.22 4.46 -5.01
CA GLN A 190 -1.77 5.76 -5.51
C GLN A 190 -2.72 6.26 -6.60
N MET A 191 -3.45 7.34 -6.31
CA MET A 191 -4.48 7.85 -7.22
C MET A 191 -4.51 9.37 -7.33
N VAL A 192 -5.08 9.83 -8.43
CA VAL A 192 -5.45 11.23 -8.64
C VAL A 192 -6.97 11.35 -8.64
N VAL A 193 -7.53 12.18 -7.75
CA VAL A 193 -8.97 12.47 -7.72
C VAL A 193 -9.23 13.79 -8.46
N LYS A 194 -9.79 13.70 -9.66
CA LYS A 194 -10.22 14.83 -10.52
C LYS A 194 -11.59 15.38 -10.14
N GLY A 195 -11.96 15.20 -8.87
CA GLY A 195 -13.12 15.78 -8.23
C GLY A 195 -14.16 14.75 -7.82
N GLY A 196 -14.90 15.07 -6.76
CA GLY A 196 -15.76 14.12 -6.05
C GLY A 196 -15.08 13.58 -4.79
N HIS A 197 -15.46 12.36 -4.38
CA HIS A 197 -15.08 11.80 -3.09
C HIS A 197 -14.51 10.38 -3.23
N LEU A 198 -13.41 10.12 -2.52
CA LEU A 198 -12.86 8.78 -2.36
C LEU A 198 -13.04 8.34 -0.90
N ASP A 199 -13.75 7.25 -0.68
CA ASP A 199 -14.01 6.69 0.63
C ASP A 199 -13.28 5.35 0.79
N VAL A 200 -12.25 5.31 1.65
CA VAL A 200 -11.37 4.16 1.83
C VAL A 200 -11.49 3.68 3.27
N TYR A 201 -12.23 2.59 3.49
CA TYR A 201 -12.49 2.13 4.85
C TYR A 201 -12.61 0.64 5.03
N ASN A 202 -12.42 0.20 6.27
CA ASN A 202 -12.46 -1.20 6.63
C ASN A 202 -11.49 -2.07 5.82
N ASN A 203 -10.28 -1.55 5.55
CA ASN A 203 -9.25 -2.27 4.81
C ASN A 203 -8.03 -2.57 5.70
N VAL A 204 -7.33 -3.64 5.34
CA VAL A 204 -6.04 -3.99 5.94
C VAL A 204 -4.93 -3.68 4.94
N PHE A 205 -3.91 -2.94 5.36
CA PHE A 205 -2.70 -2.66 4.58
C PHE A 205 -1.49 -3.20 5.34
N VAL A 206 -0.75 -4.13 4.74
CA VAL A 206 0.39 -4.79 5.40
C VAL A 206 1.56 -4.96 4.45
N ALA A 207 2.77 -4.63 4.92
CA ALA A 207 4.01 -4.84 4.19
C ALA A 207 4.04 -4.12 2.82
N ASN A 208 3.47 -2.92 2.74
CA ASN A 208 3.51 -2.07 1.56
C ASN A 208 4.71 -1.13 1.63
N ARG A 209 5.51 -1.08 0.55
CA ARG A 209 6.56 -0.06 0.40
C ARG A 209 5.96 1.29 0.05
N MET A 210 6.75 2.35 0.20
CA MET A 210 6.39 3.74 -0.11
C MET A 210 5.32 4.32 0.82
N ALA A 211 4.05 3.96 0.65
CA ALA A 211 2.99 4.24 1.61
C ALA A 211 1.79 3.31 1.42
N ALA A 212 0.93 3.19 2.43
CA ALA A 212 -0.33 2.45 2.25
C ALA A 212 -1.29 3.20 1.33
N SER A 213 -1.45 4.52 1.51
CA SER A 213 -2.29 5.36 0.65
C SER A 213 -1.65 6.73 0.36
N GLU A 214 -1.57 7.07 -0.92
CA GLU A 214 -1.17 8.37 -1.43
C GLU A 214 -2.18 8.85 -2.49
N VAL A 215 -3.02 9.81 -2.15
CA VAL A 215 -4.05 10.33 -3.06
C VAL A 215 -3.92 11.83 -3.14
N ARG A 216 -3.93 12.38 -4.36
CA ARG A 216 -3.84 13.84 -4.60
C ARG A 216 -5.02 14.39 -5.39
N GLY A 217 -5.24 15.69 -5.26
CA GLY A 217 -6.16 16.42 -6.12
C GLY A 217 -5.65 16.52 -7.55
N GLY A 218 -6.53 16.26 -8.52
CA GLY A 218 -6.24 16.40 -9.94
C GLY A 218 -6.73 17.71 -10.56
N LEU A 219 -7.47 18.52 -9.80
CA LEU A 219 -8.00 19.80 -10.25
C LEU A 219 -7.24 20.96 -9.60
N GLY A 220 -7.10 22.05 -10.36
CA GLY A 220 -6.44 23.26 -9.87
C GLY A 220 -7.28 24.10 -8.90
N GLN A 221 -8.45 23.62 -8.46
CA GLN A 221 -9.37 24.35 -7.58
C GLN A 221 -9.44 23.67 -6.21
N PRO A 222 -9.48 24.43 -5.10
CA PRO A 222 -9.60 23.86 -3.76
C PRO A 222 -10.99 23.25 -3.54
N ASN A 223 -11.10 22.33 -2.58
CA ASN A 223 -12.35 21.73 -2.12
C ASN A 223 -13.21 21.05 -3.21
N THR A 224 -12.59 20.62 -4.31
CA THR A 224 -13.29 19.87 -5.36
C THR A 224 -13.16 18.37 -5.22
N SER A 225 -12.15 17.92 -4.47
CA SER A 225 -11.77 16.53 -4.29
C SER A 225 -11.57 16.29 -2.80
N SER A 226 -12.13 15.21 -2.28
CA SER A 226 -11.93 14.81 -0.88
C SER A 226 -11.66 13.31 -0.75
N ILE A 227 -11.02 12.93 0.35
CA ILE A 227 -10.84 11.55 0.77
C ILE A 227 -11.23 11.38 2.25
N ALA A 228 -12.02 10.34 2.54
CA ALA A 228 -12.14 9.81 3.88
C ALA A 228 -11.33 8.51 3.95
N PHE A 229 -10.36 8.45 4.87
CA PHE A 229 -9.55 7.27 5.11
C PHE A 229 -9.77 6.81 6.56
N HIS A 230 -10.65 5.83 6.76
CA HIS A 230 -11.10 5.51 8.10
C HIS A 230 -11.31 4.03 8.39
N ASN A 231 -11.26 3.62 9.65
CA ASN A 231 -11.40 2.22 10.03
C ASN A 231 -10.45 1.30 9.24
N ASN A 232 -9.23 1.73 8.94
CA ASN A 232 -8.22 0.89 8.28
C ASN A 232 -7.15 0.45 9.28
N THR A 233 -6.66 -0.77 9.15
CA THR A 233 -5.48 -1.25 9.88
C THR A 233 -4.28 -1.20 8.94
N VAL A 234 -3.29 -0.36 9.25
CA VAL A 234 -2.12 -0.10 8.42
C VAL A 234 -0.85 -0.44 9.18
N LEU A 235 -0.18 -1.52 8.79
CA LEU A 235 1.00 -2.05 9.46
C LEU A 235 2.18 -2.24 8.48
N PHE A 236 3.40 -2.12 8.99
CA PHE A 236 4.63 -2.47 8.27
C PHE A 236 4.78 -1.73 6.95
N THR A 237 4.66 -0.40 6.95
CA THR A 237 4.92 0.41 5.76
C THR A 237 6.42 0.66 5.61
N TRP A 238 6.98 0.34 4.44
CA TRP A 238 8.43 0.32 4.23
C TRP A 238 8.94 1.52 3.42
N SER A 239 10.14 1.99 3.73
CA SER A 239 10.85 3.03 3.00
C SER A 239 11.08 2.70 1.52
N ARG A 240 11.49 3.70 0.72
CA ARG A 240 11.80 3.49 -0.70
C ARG A 240 12.96 2.51 -0.89
N THR A 241 13.96 2.61 -0.03
CA THR A 241 15.19 1.84 -0.08
C THR A 241 15.48 1.23 1.28
N LYS A 242 16.33 0.21 1.30
CA LYS A 242 16.82 -0.42 2.53
C LYS A 242 17.64 0.53 3.41
N SER A 243 18.02 1.73 2.94
CA SER A 243 18.67 2.75 3.77
C SER A 243 17.71 3.45 4.73
N MET A 244 16.39 3.33 4.50
CA MET A 244 15.34 3.84 5.39
C MET A 244 15.37 5.38 5.58
N GLU A 245 15.72 6.11 4.53
CA GLU A 245 15.90 7.56 4.54
C GLU A 245 14.63 8.35 4.22
N ASP A 246 13.73 7.76 3.40
CA ASP A 246 12.48 8.37 2.96
C ASP A 246 11.36 7.32 2.75
N MET A 247 10.12 7.82 2.70
CA MET A 247 8.90 7.01 2.54
C MET A 247 8.70 5.99 3.68
N GLY A 248 7.68 5.14 3.58
CA GLY A 248 7.27 4.21 4.64
C GLY A 248 6.15 4.78 5.49
N PHE A 249 5.22 5.48 4.85
CA PHE A 249 4.08 6.14 5.50
C PHE A 249 2.83 5.29 5.52
N GLY A 250 1.98 5.46 6.53
CA GLY A 250 0.61 4.94 6.49
C GLY A 250 -0.24 5.70 5.48
N PHE A 251 -0.54 6.96 5.78
CA PHE A 251 -1.36 7.84 4.94
C PHE A 251 -0.62 9.14 4.61
N ARG A 252 -0.82 9.66 3.39
CA ARG A 252 -0.19 10.91 2.94
C ARG A 252 -1.22 11.96 2.51
N TYR A 253 -1.14 13.11 3.16
CA TYR A 253 -1.92 14.30 2.83
C TYR A 253 -1.30 15.05 1.65
N MET A 254 -1.58 14.57 0.44
CA MET A 254 -1.07 15.23 -0.77
C MET A 254 -1.81 16.55 -1.05
N THR A 255 -1.23 17.37 -1.92
CA THR A 255 -1.79 18.65 -2.33
C THR A 255 -3.11 18.52 -3.09
N GLY A 256 -3.94 19.56 -3.02
CA GLY A 256 -5.16 19.71 -3.81
C GLY A 256 -6.34 18.80 -3.43
N ILE A 257 -6.26 18.06 -2.33
CA ILE A 257 -7.33 17.21 -1.82
C ILE A 257 -7.58 17.50 -0.34
N ASP A 258 -8.85 17.53 0.05
CA ASP A 258 -9.26 17.56 1.45
C ASP A 258 -9.26 16.14 2.02
N ALA A 259 -8.81 15.94 3.25
CA ALA A 259 -8.61 14.61 3.79
C ALA A 259 -9.03 14.49 5.25
N ASP A 260 -9.92 13.54 5.51
CA ASP A 260 -10.34 13.12 6.84
C ASP A 260 -9.76 11.73 7.15
N VAL A 261 -8.98 11.63 8.23
CA VAL A 261 -8.30 10.39 8.61
C VAL A 261 -8.67 9.98 10.03
N TYR A 262 -9.51 8.96 10.20
CA TYR A 262 -10.07 8.67 11.52
C TYR A 262 -10.36 7.21 11.82
N ASN A 263 -10.46 6.85 13.11
CA ASN A 263 -10.74 5.47 13.53
C ASN A 263 -9.78 4.43 12.95
N ASN A 264 -8.56 4.81 12.54
CA ASN A 264 -7.58 3.89 11.99
C ASN A 264 -6.67 3.32 13.08
N ILE A 265 -5.98 2.25 12.72
CA ILE A 265 -4.79 1.77 13.41
C ILE A 265 -3.60 1.99 12.50
N PHE A 266 -2.62 2.76 12.94
CA PHE A 266 -1.33 2.91 12.27
C PHE A 266 -0.22 2.42 13.17
N GLY A 267 0.48 1.38 12.75
CA GLY A 267 1.62 0.92 13.51
C GLY A 267 2.73 0.37 12.65
N THR A 268 3.90 0.22 13.27
CA THR A 268 5.08 -0.33 12.60
C THR A 268 5.38 0.34 11.26
N SER A 269 5.16 1.66 11.16
CA SER A 269 5.59 2.45 10.00
C SER A 269 7.09 2.72 10.06
N ASN A 270 7.81 2.40 8.99
CA ASN A 270 9.26 2.56 8.93
C ASN A 270 9.73 4.02 9.01
N TYR A 271 8.85 4.99 8.70
CA TYR A 271 9.17 6.41 8.82
C TYR A 271 8.19 7.14 9.73
N GLY A 272 6.94 7.33 9.32
CA GLY A 272 5.89 7.87 10.19
C GLY A 272 4.51 7.37 9.79
N ALA A 273 3.52 7.43 10.68
CA ALA A 273 2.18 6.96 10.35
C ALA A 273 1.48 7.89 9.34
N LEU A 274 1.44 9.18 9.64
CA LEU A 274 0.81 10.20 8.80
C LEU A 274 1.86 11.14 8.21
N ASP A 275 1.70 11.51 6.94
CA ASP A 275 2.58 12.46 6.24
C ASP A 275 1.80 13.70 5.79
N ARG A 276 2.03 14.83 6.45
CA ARG A 276 1.50 16.14 6.09
C ARG A 276 2.60 17.08 5.58
N SER A 277 3.70 16.52 5.05
CA SER A 277 4.84 17.28 4.50
C SER A 277 4.56 18.03 3.19
N TYR A 278 3.55 17.62 2.41
CA TYR A 278 3.19 18.32 1.19
C TYR A 278 2.37 19.56 1.49
N VAL A 279 2.78 20.69 0.91
CA VAL A 279 2.14 21.99 1.05
C VAL A 279 1.76 22.50 -0.34
N ASP A 280 0.53 22.98 -0.51
CA ASP A 280 0.14 23.62 -1.77
C ASP A 280 0.99 24.88 -1.99
N SER A 281 1.65 24.97 -3.16
CA SER A 281 2.53 26.10 -3.48
C SER A 281 1.75 27.42 -3.60
N ASP A 282 0.48 27.33 -3.97
CA ASP A 282 -0.47 28.44 -3.90
C ASP A 282 -1.02 28.56 -2.47
N LYS A 283 -0.53 29.57 -1.74
CA LYS A 283 -0.92 29.85 -0.35
C LYS A 283 -2.43 30.03 -0.18
N SER A 284 -3.14 30.54 -1.19
CA SER A 284 -4.59 30.72 -1.11
C SER A 284 -5.35 29.40 -1.19
N LYS A 285 -4.78 28.40 -1.85
CA LYS A 285 -5.31 27.04 -1.89
C LYS A 285 -4.94 26.29 -0.62
N GLU A 286 -3.69 26.41 -0.15
CA GLU A 286 -3.27 25.79 1.11
C GLU A 286 -4.15 26.23 2.28
N ALA A 287 -4.44 27.54 2.38
CA ALA A 287 -5.29 28.08 3.44
C ALA A 287 -6.75 27.57 3.41
N LYS A 288 -7.17 26.93 2.31
CA LYS A 288 -8.51 26.34 2.15
C LYS A 288 -8.51 24.81 2.22
N ARG A 289 -7.33 24.18 2.19
CA ARG A 289 -7.20 22.72 2.21
C ARG A 289 -7.55 22.23 3.61
N VAL A 290 -8.51 21.32 3.69
CA VAL A 290 -8.96 20.73 4.95
C VAL A 290 -8.19 19.44 5.17
N THR A 291 -7.46 19.34 6.26
CA THR A 291 -6.83 18.09 6.69
C THR A 291 -7.16 17.82 8.14
N SER A 292 -7.60 16.61 8.44
CA SER A 292 -8.08 16.22 9.75
C SER A 292 -7.51 14.85 10.13
N ALA A 293 -7.23 14.64 11.41
CA ALA A 293 -6.90 13.35 11.97
C ALA A 293 -7.57 13.19 13.34
N TRP A 294 -8.45 12.23 13.58
CA TRP A 294 -9.05 12.07 14.92
C TRP A 294 -9.36 10.61 15.24
N ASP A 295 -9.46 10.28 16.51
CA ASP A 295 -9.75 8.90 16.95
C ASP A 295 -8.84 7.85 16.25
N ASN A 296 -7.55 8.13 16.04
CA ASN A 296 -6.63 7.11 15.51
C ASN A 296 -5.78 6.51 16.64
N LEU A 297 -5.49 5.22 16.50
CA LEU A 297 -4.56 4.51 17.36
C LEU A 297 -3.21 4.34 16.68
N PHE A 298 -2.15 4.63 17.43
CA PHE A 298 -0.77 4.53 17.00
C PHE A 298 0.02 3.52 17.83
N PHE A 299 1.03 2.88 17.23
CA PHE A 299 2.06 2.15 17.98
C PHE A 299 3.31 1.88 17.14
N ALA A 300 4.49 1.95 17.75
CA ALA A 300 5.76 1.51 17.14
C ALA A 300 6.07 2.15 15.76
N ASN A 301 5.61 3.39 15.53
CA ASN A 301 6.00 4.18 14.37
C ASN A 301 7.40 4.75 14.60
N ARG A 302 8.30 4.64 13.61
CA ARG A 302 9.73 4.86 13.85
C ARG A 302 10.09 6.29 14.28
N ASN A 303 9.63 7.30 13.55
CA ASN A 303 10.00 8.70 13.82
C ASN A 303 8.87 9.47 14.51
N GLY A 304 7.61 9.24 14.13
CA GLY A 304 6.45 9.88 14.74
C GLY A 304 5.12 9.46 14.11
N ASP A 305 4.03 9.88 14.75
CA ASP A 305 2.66 9.57 14.31
C ASP A 305 2.20 10.51 13.21
N LEU A 306 2.75 11.73 13.19
CA LEU A 306 2.58 12.69 12.11
C LEU A 306 3.93 13.33 11.76
N VAL A 307 4.16 13.49 10.46
CA VAL A 307 5.35 14.15 9.91
C VAL A 307 4.94 15.46 9.23
N LEU A 308 5.57 16.55 9.63
CA LEU A 308 5.35 17.90 9.13
C LEU A 308 6.64 18.47 8.50
N PRO A 309 6.51 19.42 7.56
CA PRO A 309 7.69 20.14 7.07
C PRO A 309 8.25 21.00 8.20
N SER A 310 9.57 20.97 8.42
CA SER A 310 10.19 21.93 9.35
C SER A 310 10.52 23.22 8.61
N GLY A 311 10.42 24.37 9.30
CA GLY A 311 10.88 25.66 8.79
C GLY A 311 12.40 25.77 8.60
N GLY A 312 13.17 24.72 8.91
CA GLY A 312 14.64 24.71 8.96
C GLY A 312 15.33 23.66 8.07
N GLY A 313 14.63 23.05 7.11
CA GLY A 313 15.23 22.15 6.12
C GLY A 313 15.25 20.66 6.48
N GLY A 314 14.55 20.24 7.54
CA GLY A 314 14.27 18.84 7.90
C GLY A 314 12.78 18.56 8.12
N TRP A 315 12.47 17.52 8.91
CA TRP A 315 11.10 17.16 9.28
C TRP A 315 10.83 17.41 10.76
N THR A 316 9.59 17.79 11.08
CA THR A 316 9.08 17.80 12.45
C THR A 316 8.27 16.52 12.66
N TYR A 317 8.68 15.71 13.64
CA TYR A 317 7.97 14.49 14.02
C TYR A 317 7.09 14.76 15.24
N VAL A 318 5.80 14.51 15.10
CA VAL A 318 4.79 14.80 16.11
C VAL A 318 4.22 13.48 16.62
N LEU A 319 4.16 13.32 17.94
CA LEU A 319 3.48 12.22 18.60
C LEU A 319 1.99 12.52 18.74
N ALA A 320 1.14 11.49 18.76
CA ALA A 320 -0.32 11.61 18.79
C ALA A 320 -0.83 12.58 19.89
N LYS A 321 -0.23 12.54 21.08
CA LYS A 321 -0.57 13.41 22.22
C LYS A 321 -0.37 14.91 21.97
N ASN A 322 0.38 15.30 20.94
CA ASN A 322 0.69 16.69 20.60
C ASN A 322 -0.07 17.13 19.33
N PHE A 323 -1.09 16.39 18.87
CA PHE A 323 -1.82 16.77 17.67
C PHE A 323 -2.65 18.07 17.86
N GLU A 324 -2.96 18.46 19.10
CA GLU A 324 -3.61 19.75 19.38
C GLU A 324 -2.76 20.96 18.99
N ASP A 325 -1.43 20.81 18.98
CA ASP A 325 -0.48 21.85 18.62
C ASP A 325 -0.27 21.97 17.10
N VAL A 326 -0.99 21.18 16.30
CA VAL A 326 -0.83 21.13 14.84
C VAL A 326 -1.91 21.95 14.16
N ASP A 327 -1.61 23.22 13.87
CA ASP A 327 -2.53 24.16 13.22
C ASP A 327 -3.09 23.69 11.87
N GLN A 328 -2.41 22.77 11.19
CA GLN A 328 -2.86 22.22 9.91
C GLN A 328 -3.99 21.17 10.06
N LEU A 329 -4.27 20.70 11.27
CA LEU A 329 -5.35 19.76 11.53
C LEU A 329 -6.62 20.52 11.96
N THR A 330 -7.66 20.46 11.13
CA THR A 330 -8.97 21.09 11.44
C THR A 330 -9.75 20.33 12.50
N GLN A 331 -9.50 19.03 12.63
CA GLN A 331 -9.99 18.14 13.68
C GLN A 331 -8.83 17.23 14.09
N TYR A 332 -8.59 17.08 15.39
CA TYR A 332 -7.35 16.49 15.94
C TYR A 332 -7.57 15.60 17.18
N GLU A 333 -8.81 15.47 17.64
CA GLU A 333 -9.13 14.95 18.96
C GLU A 333 -8.87 13.43 19.07
N ASN A 334 -8.59 12.99 20.30
CA ASN A 334 -8.54 11.57 20.70
C ASN A 334 -7.54 10.67 19.94
N ASN A 335 -6.62 11.25 19.16
CA ASN A 335 -5.47 10.52 18.66
C ASN A 335 -4.58 10.11 19.83
N ARG A 336 -4.21 8.83 19.89
CA ARG A 336 -3.36 8.34 20.98
C ARG A 336 -2.56 7.12 20.59
N GLU A 337 -1.46 6.94 21.31
CA GLU A 337 -0.78 5.65 21.37
C GLU A 337 -1.71 4.59 21.98
N MET A 338 -1.57 3.36 21.50
CA MET A 338 -2.27 2.20 22.07
C MET A 338 -1.86 1.97 23.52
N ASN A 339 -2.83 1.55 24.34
CA ASN A 339 -2.54 1.09 25.69
C ASN A 339 -2.03 -0.37 25.68
N GLU A 340 -1.57 -0.83 26.85
CA GLU A 340 -1.00 -2.18 26.99
C GLU A 340 -1.98 -3.30 26.56
N ALA A 341 -3.26 -3.20 26.90
CA ALA A 341 -4.25 -4.21 26.54
C ALA A 341 -4.47 -4.28 25.02
N GLU A 342 -4.50 -3.13 24.35
CA GLU A 342 -4.61 -3.04 22.89
C GLU A 342 -3.37 -3.57 22.19
N VAL A 343 -2.17 -3.22 22.66
CA VAL A 343 -0.90 -3.77 22.14
C VAL A 343 -0.85 -5.30 22.31
N ASN A 344 -1.27 -5.81 23.46
CA ASN A 344 -1.34 -7.24 23.72
C ASN A 344 -2.38 -7.94 22.82
N ALA A 345 -3.52 -7.31 22.55
CA ALA A 345 -4.54 -7.88 21.68
C ALA A 345 -4.09 -7.91 20.21
N ILE A 346 -3.57 -6.80 19.68
CA ILE A 346 -3.17 -6.74 18.26
C ILE A 346 -1.92 -7.58 17.97
N SER A 347 -0.95 -7.63 18.88
CA SER A 347 0.27 -8.41 18.68
C SER A 347 0.03 -9.91 18.49
N GLN A 348 -1.03 -10.47 19.09
CA GLN A 348 -1.45 -11.85 18.87
C GLN A 348 -1.98 -12.11 17.44
N LYS A 349 -2.47 -11.06 16.78
CA LYS A 349 -2.98 -11.10 15.39
C LYS A 349 -1.89 -10.85 14.35
N ILE A 350 -0.74 -10.34 14.77
CA ILE A 350 0.42 -10.09 13.90
C ILE A 350 1.30 -11.35 13.84
N ASP A 351 1.96 -11.58 12.69
CA ASP A 351 3.00 -12.61 12.59
C ASP A 351 4.15 -12.31 13.57
N ALA A 352 4.40 -13.22 14.52
CA ALA A 352 5.35 -13.00 15.60
C ALA A 352 6.81 -12.85 15.11
N PRO A 353 7.33 -13.71 14.20
CA PRO A 353 8.62 -13.49 13.56
C PRO A 353 8.75 -12.11 12.88
N TYR A 354 7.72 -11.70 12.14
CA TYR A 354 7.72 -10.42 11.43
C TYR A 354 7.73 -9.24 12.39
N LEU A 355 6.88 -9.25 13.42
CA LEU A 355 6.81 -8.19 14.43
C LEU A 355 8.13 -8.07 15.17
N LYS A 356 8.68 -9.19 15.64
CA LYS A 356 9.98 -9.23 16.32
C LYS A 356 11.08 -8.67 15.44
N GLY A 357 11.15 -9.14 14.19
CA GLY A 357 12.13 -8.67 13.22
C GLY A 357 12.04 -7.17 12.98
N PHE A 358 10.83 -6.60 12.98
CA PHE A 358 10.62 -5.16 12.75
C PHE A 358 11.05 -4.31 13.95
N ILE A 359 10.63 -4.66 15.16
CA ILE A 359 10.96 -3.87 16.36
C ILE A 359 12.44 -3.98 16.74
N GLU A 360 13.13 -5.04 16.28
CA GLU A 360 14.56 -5.27 16.47
C GLU A 360 15.41 -4.85 15.23
N ILE A 361 14.86 -4.04 14.31
CA ILE A 361 15.60 -3.60 13.12
C ILE A 361 16.93 -2.95 13.51
N THR A 362 18.01 -3.45 12.92
CA THR A 362 19.35 -2.85 12.96
C THR A 362 19.85 -2.59 11.55
N GLY A 363 20.70 -1.58 11.39
CA GLY A 363 21.30 -1.24 10.11
C GLY A 363 22.71 -0.68 10.25
N SER A 364 23.52 -0.87 9.22
CA SER A 364 24.87 -0.28 9.12
C SER A 364 25.16 0.17 7.70
N GLN A 365 25.78 1.32 7.55
CA GLN A 365 26.25 1.85 6.27
C GLN A 365 27.77 2.03 6.33
N THR A 366 28.48 1.54 5.31
CA THR A 366 29.91 1.77 5.14
C THR A 366 30.16 2.29 3.73
N ALA A 367 30.68 3.51 3.63
CA ALA A 367 31.04 4.13 2.35
C ALA A 367 32.56 4.30 2.28
N SER A 368 33.14 4.05 1.09
CA SER A 368 34.53 4.39 0.79
C SER A 368 34.57 5.25 -0.47
N PHE A 369 35.13 6.45 -0.32
CA PHE A 369 35.33 7.38 -1.42
C PHE A 369 36.74 7.97 -1.28
N ASN A 370 37.62 7.63 -2.22
CA ASN A 370 38.95 8.20 -2.27
C ASN A 370 39.08 9.03 -3.57
N PRO A 371 38.86 10.36 -3.51
CA PRO A 371 39.00 11.21 -4.69
C PRO A 371 40.44 11.24 -5.22
N ASN A 372 41.42 10.93 -4.37
CA ASN A 372 42.84 10.89 -4.70
C ASN A 372 43.31 9.50 -5.19
N SER A 373 42.41 8.52 -5.30
CA SER A 373 42.77 7.24 -5.93
C SER A 373 43.15 7.48 -7.40
N SER A 374 44.13 6.71 -7.88
CA SER A 374 44.60 6.80 -9.27
C SER A 374 43.46 6.69 -10.29
N ILE A 375 42.46 5.86 -10.01
CA ILE A 375 41.28 5.69 -10.86
C ILE A 375 40.38 6.93 -10.85
N ASN A 376 40.17 7.58 -9.70
CA ASN A 376 39.33 8.78 -9.62
C ASN A 376 40.01 10.02 -10.18
N GLN A 377 41.33 10.14 -9.99
CA GLN A 377 42.13 11.17 -10.64
C GLN A 377 42.08 11.01 -12.17
N PHE A 378 42.19 9.78 -12.68
CA PHE A 378 42.08 9.49 -14.11
C PHE A 378 40.67 9.78 -14.66
N ARG A 379 39.61 9.34 -13.96
CA ARG A 379 38.22 9.62 -14.34
C ARG A 379 37.93 11.12 -14.35
N SER A 380 38.37 11.84 -13.34
CA SER A 380 38.25 13.30 -13.28
C SER A 380 38.99 13.99 -14.43
N ALA A 381 40.20 13.53 -14.79
CA ALA A 381 40.95 14.06 -15.93
C ALA A 381 40.25 13.80 -17.27
N LEU A 382 39.44 12.74 -17.37
CA LEU A 382 38.62 12.41 -18.54
C LEU A 382 37.22 13.07 -18.51
N GLY A 383 36.93 13.94 -17.53
CA GLY A 383 35.60 14.54 -17.37
C GLY A 383 34.51 13.53 -16.97
N MET A 384 34.90 12.37 -16.45
CA MET A 384 34.00 11.32 -15.99
C MET A 384 33.74 11.45 -14.49
N ASN A 385 32.55 11.02 -14.06
CA ASN A 385 32.19 10.97 -12.64
C ASN A 385 33.15 10.04 -11.86
N MET A 386 33.69 10.49 -10.74
CA MET A 386 34.46 9.66 -9.81
C MET A 386 33.60 8.52 -9.22
N GLN A 387 34.25 7.44 -8.79
CA GLN A 387 33.63 6.26 -8.22
C GLN A 387 33.96 6.10 -6.74
N GLY A 388 33.00 5.61 -5.98
CA GLY A 388 33.16 5.14 -4.60
C GLY A 388 32.43 3.79 -4.44
N SER A 389 32.58 3.17 -3.27
CA SER A 389 31.78 2.01 -2.88
C SER A 389 30.93 2.33 -1.67
N GLU A 390 29.75 1.72 -1.60
CA GLU A 390 28.86 1.83 -0.46
C GLU A 390 28.27 0.43 -0.17
N THR A 391 28.23 0.06 1.10
CA THR A 391 27.58 -1.16 1.57
C THR A 391 26.57 -0.79 2.65
N VAL A 392 25.29 -1.04 2.37
CA VAL A 392 24.18 -0.90 3.34
C VAL A 392 23.70 -2.29 3.73
N ARG A 393 23.68 -2.56 5.04
CA ARG A 393 23.18 -3.80 5.65
C ARG A 393 22.00 -3.47 6.56
N VAL A 394 20.97 -4.31 6.54
CA VAL A 394 19.78 -4.23 7.39
C VAL A 394 19.36 -5.62 7.81
N SER A 395 18.91 -5.77 9.06
CA SER A 395 18.41 -7.06 9.58
C SER A 395 17.01 -7.42 9.08
N MET A 396 16.24 -6.44 8.61
CA MET A 396 14.93 -6.64 7.99
C MET A 396 14.61 -5.48 7.05
N TYR A 397 13.99 -5.78 5.91
CA TYR A 397 13.49 -4.74 5.01
C TYR A 397 12.49 -5.32 4.00
N GLY A 398 11.21 -5.00 4.16
CA GLY A 398 10.19 -5.39 3.18
C GLY A 398 10.12 -6.89 2.94
N ASN A 399 10.46 -7.74 3.93
CA ASN A 399 10.28 -9.18 3.83
C ASN A 399 8.81 -9.49 3.51
N ARG A 400 8.53 -10.62 2.86
CA ARG A 400 7.15 -11.01 2.55
C ARG A 400 6.39 -11.31 3.83
N TYR A 401 5.27 -10.64 4.04
CA TYR A 401 4.36 -10.92 5.13
C TYR A 401 3.46 -12.12 4.80
N PRO A 402 3.23 -13.04 5.75
CA PRO A 402 2.45 -14.25 5.50
C PRO A 402 1.01 -13.96 5.08
N TYR A 403 0.58 -14.58 3.98
CA TYR A 403 -0.72 -14.34 3.38
C TYR A 403 -1.88 -14.64 4.34
N GLU A 404 -1.88 -15.83 4.95
CA GLU A 404 -2.97 -16.25 5.85
C GLU A 404 -3.06 -15.37 7.09
N LYS A 405 -1.91 -14.97 7.64
CA LYS A 405 -1.85 -14.18 8.87
C LYS A 405 -2.45 -12.78 8.69
N ALA A 406 -2.40 -12.22 7.47
CA ALA A 406 -2.92 -10.88 7.20
C ALA A 406 -4.44 -10.77 7.42
N PHE A 407 -5.20 -11.86 7.28
CA PHE A 407 -6.65 -11.86 7.48
C PHE A 407 -7.05 -11.76 8.96
N GLU A 408 -6.17 -12.14 9.88
CA GLU A 408 -6.45 -12.04 11.33
C GLU A 408 -6.49 -10.60 11.84
N LEU A 409 -6.04 -9.64 11.02
CA LEU A 409 -6.03 -8.21 11.36
C LEU A 409 -7.41 -7.55 11.20
N PHE A 410 -8.35 -8.20 10.52
CA PHE A 410 -9.75 -7.76 10.52
C PHE A 410 -10.38 -8.07 11.89
N GLY A 411 -10.91 -7.03 12.54
CA GLY A 411 -11.50 -7.13 13.87
C GLY A 411 -10.47 -7.34 14.98
N ALA A 412 -9.21 -6.93 14.76
CA ALA A 412 -8.16 -7.09 15.77
C ALA A 412 -8.42 -6.24 17.03
N ILE A 413 -8.97 -5.04 16.86
CA ILE A 413 -9.37 -4.13 17.93
C ILE A 413 -10.78 -3.62 17.62
N GLU A 414 -11.69 -3.73 18.58
CA GLU A 414 -13.06 -3.25 18.42
C GLU A 414 -13.09 -1.71 18.35
N GLY A 415 -13.80 -1.17 17.35
CA GLY A 415 -14.01 0.28 17.19
C GLY A 415 -12.87 1.04 16.48
N TYR A 416 -11.69 0.43 16.33
CA TYR A 416 -10.54 1.02 15.65
C TYR A 416 -9.92 0.08 14.62
N GLY A 417 -9.44 0.66 13.52
CA GLY A 417 -8.89 -0.08 12.39
C GLY A 417 -9.94 -0.90 11.66
N ALA A 418 -9.47 -1.86 10.85
CA ALA A 418 -10.34 -2.77 10.13
C ALA A 418 -11.12 -3.65 11.11
N GLN A 419 -12.43 -3.63 10.96
CA GLN A 419 -13.41 -4.40 11.72
C GLN A 419 -13.73 -5.73 11.04
N ALA A 420 -14.31 -6.67 11.79
CA ALA A 420 -14.82 -7.91 11.23
C ALA A 420 -15.86 -7.62 10.14
N ILE A 421 -15.77 -8.33 9.02
CA ILE A 421 -16.71 -8.21 7.91
C ILE A 421 -17.92 -9.09 8.23
N LYS A 422 -19.11 -8.49 8.27
CA LYS A 422 -20.38 -9.18 8.55
C LYS A 422 -21.16 -9.49 7.28
#